data_AF-A0A8H7FSM1-F1
#
_entry.id   AF-A0A8H7FSM1-F1
#
_cell.length_a   1.000
_cell.length_b   1.000
_cell.length_c   1.000
_cell.angle_alpha   90.00
_cell.angle_beta   90.00
_cell.angle_gamma   90.00
#
_symmetry.space_group_name_H-M   'P 1'
#
loop_
_entity.id
_entity.type
_entity.pdbx_description
1 polymer ?
#
loop_
_entity_poly.entity_id
_entity_poly.type
_entity_poly.pdbx_seq_one_letter_code
_entity_poly.pdbx_strand_id
1 'polypeptide(L)'
;MAAISSRRLAKELREINADGCPVGINLVSADSFEKWLFSLEVMGESEYSLDLNVRLGPQGQVFTLMFRFTPQYPIDSPAVQFLVDQTHVAPIHPVRLLCLRLARD
;
A
#
# COMPACT_ATOMS: atom_id res chain seq x y z
N MET A 1 -18.86 21.04 3.26
CA MET A 1 -18.51 20.65 1.88
C MET A 1 -17.92 19.25 1.92
N ALA A 2 -18.65 18.24 1.45
CA ALA A 2 -18.09 16.90 1.32
C ALA A 2 -16.97 16.95 0.26
N ALA A 3 -15.73 16.79 0.73
CA ALA A 3 -14.51 17.02 -0.02
C ALA A 3 -14.48 16.16 -1.29
N ILE A 4 -14.02 16.73 -2.41
CA ILE A 4 -13.86 16.04 -3.69
C ILE A 4 -13.01 14.76 -3.52
N SER A 5 -12.07 14.77 -2.57
CA SER A 5 -11.24 13.65 -2.17
C SER A 5 -12.04 12.40 -1.80
N SER A 6 -13.07 12.52 -0.95
CA SER A 6 -13.84 11.35 -0.50
C SER A 6 -14.65 10.70 -1.64
N ARG A 7 -15.14 11.51 -2.60
CA ARG A 7 -15.80 10.99 -3.80
C ARG A 7 -14.83 10.25 -4.72
N ARG A 8 -13.60 10.75 -4.85
CA ARG A 8 -12.55 10.10 -5.66
C ARG A 8 -12.11 8.78 -5.03
N LEU A 9 -11.82 8.79 -3.73
CA LEU A 9 -11.43 7.62 -2.98
C LEU A 9 -12.53 6.56 -2.93
N ALA A 10 -13.79 6.97 -2.82
CA ALA A 10 -14.91 6.03 -2.93
C ALA A 10 -15.00 5.37 -4.31
N LYS A 11 -14.60 6.06 -5.39
CA LYS A 11 -14.55 5.48 -6.74
C LYS A 11 -13.42 4.47 -6.85
N GLU A 12 -12.21 4.83 -6.41
CA GLU A 12 -11.06 3.92 -6.40
C GLU A 12 -11.31 2.67 -5.54
N LEU A 13 -11.93 2.83 -4.36
CA LEU A 13 -12.30 1.70 -3.52
C LEU A 13 -13.31 0.77 -4.20
N ARG A 14 -14.26 1.31 -4.96
CA ARG A 14 -15.19 0.50 -5.74
C ARG A 14 -14.50 -0.23 -6.89
N GLU A 15 -13.57 0.43 -7.57
CA GLU A 15 -12.78 -0.17 -8.65
C GLU A 15 -11.90 -1.30 -8.10
N ILE A 16 -11.22 -1.11 -6.98
CA ILE A 16 -10.43 -2.15 -6.29
C ILE A 16 -11.30 -3.36 -5.91
N ASN A 17 -12.52 -3.12 -5.43
CA ASN A 17 -13.45 -4.20 -5.09
C ASN A 17 -14.07 -4.88 -6.32
N ALA A 18 -14.20 -4.18 -7.44
CA ALA A 18 -14.83 -4.68 -8.67
C ALA A 18 -13.85 -5.40 -9.59
N ASP A 19 -12.69 -4.79 -9.87
CA ASP A 19 -11.65 -5.31 -10.75
C ASP A 19 -10.70 -6.27 -10.02
N GLY A 20 -10.74 -6.25 -8.68
CA GLY A 20 -9.82 -7.01 -7.84
C GLY A 20 -8.46 -6.32 -7.72
N CYS A 21 -7.71 -6.70 -6.69
CA CYS A 21 -6.34 -6.25 -6.55
C CYS A 21 -5.42 -7.05 -7.49
N PRO A 22 -4.34 -6.44 -8.01
CA PRO A 22 -3.30 -7.17 -8.74
C PRO A 22 -2.74 -8.33 -7.92
N VAL A 23 -2.22 -9.35 -8.59
CA VAL A 23 -1.61 -10.52 -7.92
C VAL A 23 -0.53 -10.07 -6.91
N GLY A 24 -0.65 -10.55 -5.68
CA GLY A 24 0.23 -10.17 -4.59
C GLY A 24 -0.12 -8.83 -3.92
N ILE A 25 -1.22 -8.16 -4.24
CA ILE A 25 -1.70 -7.00 -3.47
C ILE A 25 -3.04 -7.39 -2.87
N ASN A 26 -3.26 -7.18 -1.57
CA ASN A 26 -4.57 -7.31 -0.96
C ASN A 26 -4.89 -6.08 -0.12
N LEU A 27 -6.13 -5.62 -0.19
CA LEU A 27 -6.64 -4.58 0.68
C LEU A 27 -6.96 -5.20 2.05
N VAL A 28 -6.25 -4.74 3.09
CA VAL A 28 -6.43 -5.24 4.48
C VAL A 28 -7.49 -4.41 5.21
N SER A 29 -7.43 -3.09 5.06
CA SER A 29 -8.41 -2.18 5.66
C SER A 29 -8.52 -0.88 4.86
N ALA A 30 -9.76 -0.42 4.68
CA ALA A 30 -10.10 0.87 4.07
C ALA A 30 -11.24 1.55 4.86
N ASP A 31 -11.16 1.50 6.19
CA ASP A 31 -12.26 1.96 7.07
C ASP A 31 -12.52 3.47 6.98
N SER A 32 -11.52 4.24 6.52
CA SER A 32 -11.63 5.69 6.35
C SER A 32 -11.10 6.13 4.99
N PHE A 33 -11.54 7.30 4.51
CA PHE A 33 -10.96 7.96 3.32
C PHE A 33 -9.67 8.74 3.63
N GLU A 34 -9.03 8.47 4.76
CA GLU A 34 -7.79 9.12 5.18
C GLU A 34 -6.63 8.13 5.23
N LYS A 35 -6.89 6.88 5.65
CA LYS A 35 -5.86 5.86 5.79
C LYS A 35 -6.34 4.51 5.27
N TRP A 36 -5.59 3.96 4.31
CA TRP A 36 -5.79 2.59 3.81
C TRP A 36 -4.56 1.73 4.10
N LEU A 37 -4.80 0.44 4.36
CA LEU A 37 -3.78 -0.57 4.59
C LEU A 37 -3.85 -1.62 3.50
N PHE A 38 -2.72 -1.86 2.86
CA PHE A 38 -2.54 -2.89 1.84
C PHE A 38 -1.47 -3.87 2.27
N SER A 39 -1.66 -5.15 2.01
CA SER A 39 -0.61 -6.15 2.10
C SER A 39 -0.06 -6.43 0.70
N LEU A 40 1.26 -6.34 0.56
CA LEU A 40 2.00 -6.71 -0.62
C LEU A 40 2.72 -8.03 -0.38
N GLU A 41 2.39 -9.05 -1.15
CA GLU A 41 3.10 -10.30 -1.25
C GLU A 41 4.04 -10.27 -2.46
N VAL A 42 5.33 -10.46 -2.21
CA VAL A 42 6.33 -10.50 -3.27
C VAL A 42 6.27 -11.85 -3.96
N MET A 43 5.84 -11.86 -5.21
CA MET A 43 5.79 -13.04 -6.06
C MET A 43 7.07 -13.15 -6.90
N GLY A 44 7.72 -14.32 -6.90
CA GLY A 44 8.90 -14.62 -7.71
C GLY A 44 10.26 -14.37 -7.04
N GLU A 45 11.34 -14.53 -7.81
CA GLU A 45 12.71 -14.20 -7.37
C GLU A 45 12.97 -12.70 -7.54
N SER A 46 12.79 -11.93 -6.47
CA SER A 46 13.20 -10.52 -6.43
C SER A 46 14.20 -10.31 -5.31
N GLU A 47 15.04 -9.27 -5.35
CA GLU A 47 16.01 -9.01 -4.27
C GLU A 47 15.35 -8.79 -2.90
N TYR A 48 14.04 -8.47 -2.87
CA TYR A 48 13.25 -8.39 -1.65
C TYR A 48 12.96 -9.78 -1.06
N SER A 49 13.07 -10.88 -1.82
CA SER A 49 12.86 -12.25 -1.33
C SER A 49 13.99 -12.76 -0.42
N LEU A 50 15.06 -11.97 -0.24
CA LEU A 50 16.18 -12.25 0.65
C LEU A 50 16.07 -11.58 2.03
N ASP A 51 15.05 -10.76 2.29
CA ASP A 51 14.91 -10.10 3.59
C ASP A 51 14.37 -11.07 4.67
N LEU A 52 15.27 -11.49 5.56
CA LEU A 52 15.03 -12.46 6.63
C LEU A 52 14.12 -11.94 7.76
N ASN A 53 13.85 -10.63 7.81
CA ASN A 53 13.04 -10.04 8.87
C ASN A 53 11.55 -9.98 8.54
N VAL A 54 11.15 -10.39 7.34
CA VAL A 54 9.80 -10.22 6.83
C VAL A 54 8.92 -11.39 7.22
N ARG A 55 7.63 -11.12 7.46
CA ARG A 55 6.67 -12.19 7.72
C ARG A 55 6.55 -13.07 6.47
N LEU A 56 7.00 -14.31 6.60
CA LEU A 56 6.75 -15.36 5.64
C LEU A 56 5.26 -15.74 5.73
N GLY A 57 4.50 -15.33 4.71
CA GLY A 57 3.20 -15.90 4.42
C GLY A 57 3.34 -17.33 3.87
N PRO A 58 2.22 -18.04 3.65
CA PRO A 58 2.24 -19.42 3.16
C PRO A 58 2.94 -19.63 1.81
N GLN A 59 3.12 -18.56 1.00
CA GLN A 59 3.71 -18.63 -0.34
C GLN A 59 4.80 -17.57 -0.61
N GLY A 60 5.23 -16.78 0.38
CA GLY A 60 6.24 -15.73 0.14
C GLY A 60 6.37 -14.70 1.27
N GLN A 61 7.09 -13.62 1.00
CA GLN A 61 7.25 -12.49 1.93
C GLN A 61 6.11 -11.49 1.80
N VAL A 62 5.49 -11.14 2.93
CA VAL A 62 4.37 -10.19 2.99
C VAL A 62 4.78 -8.91 3.71
N PHE A 63 4.63 -7.79 3.01
CA PHE A 63 4.80 -6.43 3.53
C PHE A 63 3.46 -5.76 3.72
N THR A 64 3.38 -4.82 4.66
CA THR A 64 2.19 -3.99 4.81
C THR A 64 2.53 -2.56 4.46
N LEU A 65 1.77 -1.98 3.54
CA LEU A 65 1.81 -0.58 3.16
C LEU A 65 0.65 0.17 3.78
N MET A 66 0.95 1.36 4.28
CA MET A 66 -0.02 2.33 4.74
C MET A 66 -0.05 3.51 3.77
N PHE A 67 -1.22 3.76 3.20
CA PHE A 67 -1.51 4.92 2.37
C PHE A 67 -2.22 5.95 3.24
N ARG A 68 -1.71 7.18 3.26
CA ARG A 68 -2.34 8.32 3.94
C ARG A 68 -2.73 9.37 2.91
N PHE A 69 -4.02 9.63 2.81
CA PHE A 69 -4.61 10.59 1.88
C PHE A 69 -4.79 11.94 2.58
N THR A 70 -4.43 13.01 1.88
CA THR A 70 -4.68 14.38 2.33
C THR A 70 -6.04 14.87 1.80
N PRO A 71 -6.66 15.88 2.43
CA PRO A 71 -7.88 16.51 1.91
C PRO A 71 -7.75 17.05 0.49
N GLN A 72 -6.52 17.29 0.02
CA GLN A 72 -6.16 17.79 -1.29
C GLN A 72 -6.11 16.69 -2.36
N TYR A 73 -6.24 15.41 -2.00
CA TYR A 73 -6.31 14.32 -2.97
C TYR A 73 -7.48 14.54 -3.96
N PRO A 74 -7.29 14.36 -5.28
CA PRO A 74 -6.14 13.78 -5.98
C PRO A 74 -5.07 14.78 -6.46
N ILE A 75 -5.14 16.06 -6.06
CA ILE A 75 -4.14 17.08 -6.44
C ILE A 75 -2.77 16.76 -5.86
N ASP A 76 -2.74 16.35 -4.58
CA ASP A 76 -1.55 15.86 -3.91
C ASP A 76 -1.52 14.33 -3.91
N SER A 77 -0.34 13.76 -4.11
CA SER A 77 -0.12 12.32 -4.00
C SER A 77 -0.25 11.84 -2.54
N PRO A 78 -0.80 10.65 -2.29
CA PRO A 78 -0.87 10.11 -0.94
C PRO A 78 0.52 9.81 -0.40
N ALA A 79 0.69 9.95 0.91
CA ALA A 79 1.90 9.51 1.58
C ALA A 79 1.84 8.00 1.76
N VAL A 80 2.76 7.28 1.09
CA VAL A 80 2.89 5.83 1.16
C VAL A 80 4.08 5.48 2.03
N GLN A 81 3.88 4.59 2.99
CA GLN A 81 4.95 4.10 3.85
C GLN A 81 4.74 2.63 4.21
N PHE A 82 5.83 1.91 4.44
CA PHE A 82 5.73 0.61 5.08
C PHE A 82 5.26 0.78 6.53
N LEU A 83 4.33 -0.07 6.92
CA LEU A 83 3.92 -0.20 8.31
C LEU A 83 5.05 -0.94 9.04
N VAL A 84 5.70 -0.25 9.98
CA VAL A 84 6.75 -0.82 10.82
C VAL A 84 6.21 -0.87 12.23
N ASP A 85 5.68 -2.04 12.61
CA ASP A 85 5.12 -2.33 13.92
C ASP A 85 5.90 -3.48 14.58
N GLN A 86 5.49 -3.92 15.76
CA GLN A 86 6.12 -5.08 16.43
C GLN A 86 6.00 -6.38 15.61
N THR A 87 5.04 -6.44 14.69
CA THR A 87 4.76 -7.61 13.85
C THR A 87 5.16 -7.41 12.39
N HIS A 88 5.40 -6.17 11.94
CA HIS A 88 5.67 -5.86 10.53
C HIS A 88 6.96 -5.07 10.43
N VAL A 89 7.85 -5.48 9.53
CA VAL A 89 9.11 -4.75 9.26
C VAL A 89 9.07 -4.16 7.86
N ALA A 90 9.77 -3.03 7.69
CA ALA A 90 10.02 -2.50 6.36
C ALA A 90 11.15 -3.30 5.69
N PRO A 91 11.08 -3.50 4.37
CA PRO A 91 12.16 -4.12 3.63
C PRO A 91 13.43 -3.27 3.69
N ILE A 92 14.57 -3.93 3.83
CA ILE A 92 15.88 -3.30 3.69
C ILE A 92 16.13 -3.08 2.19
N HIS A 93 15.72 -1.91 1.70
CA HIS A 93 16.03 -1.46 0.35
C HIS A 93 17.09 -0.34 0.39
N PRO A 94 18.08 -0.30 -0.53
CA PRO A 94 19.10 0.76 -0.59
C PRO A 94 18.49 2.17 -0.65
N VAL A 95 17.27 2.28 -1.17
CA VAL A 95 16.43 3.47 -1.02
C VAL A 95 15.48 3.26 0.17
N ARG A 96 15.91 3.71 1.35
CA ARG A 96 15.22 3.57 2.66
C ARG A 96 13.82 4.22 2.73
N LEU A 97 13.45 4.94 1.68
CA LEU A 97 12.11 5.46 1.41
C LEU A 97 11.73 4.92 0.03
N LEU A 98 10.98 3.82 -0.02
CA LEU A 98 10.24 3.49 -1.23
C LEU A 98 9.13 4.54 -1.37
N CYS A 99 9.52 5.74 -1.79
CA CYS A 99 8.63 6.80 -2.22
C CYS A 99 8.11 6.34 -3.57
N LEU A 100 7.19 5.37 -3.55
CA LEU A 100 6.45 4.91 -4.71
C LEU A 100 5.76 6.15 -5.28
N ARG A 101 6.43 6.78 -6.24
CA ARG A 101 5.95 7.94 -6.98
C ARG A 101 4.92 7.44 -8.00
N LEU A 102 3.89 6.74 -7.53
CA LEU A 102 2.82 6.13 -8.32
C LEU A 102 1.87 7.17 -8.98
N ALA A 103 2.28 8.44 -9.07
CA ALA A 103 1.46 9.55 -9.56
C ALA A 103 2.25 10.51 -10.48
N ARG A 104 3.11 9.97 -11.35
CA ARG A 104 3.53 10.65 -12.59
C ARG A 104 3.51 9.64 -13.73
N ASP A 105 2.34 9.43 -14.32
CA ASP A 105 1.95 10.02 -15.61
C ASP A 105 0.42 10.01 -15.73
#